data_AF-A0A6G8QE26-F1
#
_entry.id   AF-A0A6G8QE26-F1
#
_cell.length_a   1.000
_cell.length_b   1.000
_cell.length_c   1.000
_cell.angle_alpha   90.00
_cell.angle_beta   90.00
_cell.angle_gamma   90.00
#
_symmetry.space_group_name_H-M   'P 1'
#
loop_
_entity.id
_entity.type
_entity.pdbx_description
1 polymer ?
#
loop_
_entity_poly.entity_id
_entity_poly.type
_entity_poly.pdbx_seq_one_letter_code
_entity_poly.pdbx_strand_id
1 'polypeptide(L)'
;MRKGVVVQADRQNHGSTGGGGLRAMSAQDERTWSMLAHLSMFVNLVTGFLGPVAALVIWLVYKDRSEKVAFHALQSMWYQIGWLVILAVGWTVTGLLMIVIVGFLLVPVMAIVSILPFVHAGYATYKVNQGEDYRYPFAADIAGPR
;
A
#
# COMPACT_ATOMS: atom_id res chain seq x y z
N MET A 1 -46.82 -12.87 -7.13
CA MET A 1 -45.73 -11.94 -6.76
C MET A 1 -44.76 -12.64 -5.80
N ARG A 2 -43.73 -13.35 -6.31
CA ARG A 2 -42.67 -14.02 -5.51
C ARG A 2 -41.31 -13.87 -6.21
N LYS A 3 -40.80 -12.64 -6.33
CA LYS A 3 -39.44 -12.40 -6.85
C LYS A 3 -38.53 -11.62 -5.90
N GLY A 4 -39.01 -11.26 -4.71
CA GLY A 4 -38.23 -10.46 -3.75
C GLY A 4 -37.40 -11.25 -2.73
N VAL A 5 -37.68 -12.55 -2.49
CA VAL A 5 -37.02 -13.32 -1.42
C VAL A 5 -35.80 -14.10 -1.92
N VAL A 6 -35.73 -14.41 -3.22
CA VAL A 6 -34.66 -15.26 -3.78
C VAL A 6 -33.36 -14.48 -4.01
N VAL A 7 -33.42 -13.14 -4.10
CA VAL A 7 -32.23 -12.31 -4.36
C VAL A 7 -31.38 -12.06 -3.10
N GLN A 8 -31.92 -12.31 -1.90
CA GLN A 8 -31.20 -12.09 -0.65
C GLN A 8 -30.55 -13.36 -0.08
N ALA A 9 -30.97 -14.55 -0.52
CA ALA A 9 -30.39 -15.82 -0.08
C ALA A 9 -29.04 -16.15 -0.74
N ASP A 10 -28.67 -15.46 -1.82
CA ASP A 10 -27.44 -15.72 -2.58
C ASP A 10 -26.20 -14.99 -2.03
N ARG A 11 -26.39 -13.94 -1.19
CA ARG A 11 -25.27 -13.22 -0.58
C ARG A 11 -24.70 -13.85 0.69
N GLN A 12 -25.28 -14.94 1.18
CA GLN A 12 -24.84 -15.59 2.42
C GLN A 12 -24.15 -16.95 2.20
N ASN A 13 -23.95 -17.39 0.94
CA ASN A 13 -23.53 -18.75 0.63
C ASN A 13 -22.31 -18.86 -0.31
N HIS A 14 -21.29 -18.02 -0.12
CA HIS A 14 -19.95 -18.31 -0.65
C HIS A 14 -19.08 -19.00 0.42
N GLY A 15 -19.16 -20.33 0.46
CA GLY A 15 -17.99 -21.19 0.64
C GLY A 15 -17.61 -21.62 2.06
N SER A 16 -18.30 -22.64 2.56
CA SER A 16 -17.98 -23.47 3.72
C SER A 16 -16.67 -24.28 3.61
N THR A 17 -15.94 -24.35 4.72
CA THR A 17 -15.36 -25.54 5.39
C THR A 17 -14.80 -26.72 4.55
N GLY A 18 -13.50 -27.02 4.75
CA GLY A 18 -12.99 -28.40 4.92
C GLY A 18 -12.20 -29.04 3.76
N GLY A 19 -10.90 -29.33 3.98
CA GLY A 19 -10.10 -30.24 3.15
C GLY A 19 -8.59 -30.04 3.33
N GLY A 20 -7.88 -31.05 3.85
CA GLY A 20 -6.44 -31.01 4.09
C GLY A 20 -5.62 -30.85 2.82
N GLY A 21 -4.91 -29.74 2.74
CA GLY A 21 -3.90 -29.38 1.75
C GLY A 21 -3.36 -28.01 2.15
N LEU A 22 -2.04 -27.83 2.11
CA LEU A 22 -1.30 -26.62 2.51
C LEU A 22 -2.15 -25.34 2.36
N ARG A 23 -2.59 -24.76 3.48
CA ARG A 23 -3.66 -23.73 3.50
C ARG A 23 -3.25 -22.50 2.70
N ALA A 24 -3.74 -22.41 1.45
CA ALA A 24 -3.84 -21.16 0.72
C ALA A 24 -4.69 -20.17 1.54
N MET A 25 -4.30 -18.89 1.54
CA MET A 25 -5.01 -17.85 2.29
C MET A 25 -6.42 -17.62 1.77
N SER A 26 -7.35 -17.22 2.66
CA SER A 26 -8.68 -16.80 2.22
C SER A 26 -8.60 -15.47 1.46
N ALA A 27 -9.46 -15.25 0.47
CA ALA A 27 -9.49 -14.00 -0.29
C ALA A 27 -9.69 -12.75 0.60
N GLN A 28 -10.40 -12.89 1.72
CA GLN A 28 -10.60 -11.81 2.69
C GLN A 28 -9.30 -11.49 3.45
N ASP A 29 -8.55 -12.52 3.85
CA ASP A 29 -7.25 -12.33 4.51
C ASP A 29 -6.25 -11.69 3.55
N GLU A 30 -6.21 -12.14 2.29
CA GLU A 30 -5.33 -11.54 1.27
C GLU A 30 -5.61 -10.06 1.07
N ARG A 31 -6.88 -9.66 1.01
CA ARG A 31 -7.27 -8.24 0.93
C ARG A 31 -6.82 -7.49 2.17
N THR A 32 -7.07 -8.04 3.35
CA THR A 32 -6.69 -7.43 4.63
C THR A 32 -5.19 -7.16 4.69
N TRP A 33 -4.37 -8.17 4.44
CA TRP A 33 -2.91 -8.04 4.52
C TRP A 33 -2.32 -7.15 3.41
N SER A 34 -2.91 -7.18 2.22
CA SER A 34 -2.53 -6.27 1.13
C SER A 34 -2.87 -4.82 1.45
N MET A 35 -4.00 -4.56 2.10
CA MET A 35 -4.35 -3.22 2.58
C MET A 35 -3.40 -2.75 3.67
N LEU A 36 -3.11 -3.60 4.66
CA LEU A 36 -2.19 -3.29 5.75
C LEU A 36 -0.78 -2.96 5.25
N ALA A 37 -0.34 -3.64 4.19
CA ALA A 37 0.91 -3.29 3.51
C ALA A 37 0.92 -1.83 3.05
N HIS A 38 -0.11 -1.35 2.34
CA HIS A 38 -0.17 0.06 1.92
C HIS A 38 -0.38 1.02 3.09
N LEU A 39 -1.19 0.62 4.07
CA LEU A 39 -1.46 1.43 5.26
C LEU A 39 -0.22 1.61 6.15
N SER A 40 0.78 0.74 6.02
CA SER A 40 2.07 0.91 6.71
C SER A 40 2.77 2.23 6.37
N MET A 41 2.45 2.88 5.23
CA MET A 41 2.93 4.22 4.89
C MET A 41 2.65 5.24 6.01
N PHE A 42 1.50 5.14 6.69
CA PHE A 42 1.12 6.08 7.74
C PHE A 42 1.96 5.95 9.01
N VAL A 43 2.68 4.83 9.19
CA VAL A 43 3.68 4.67 10.27
C VAL A 43 4.82 5.70 10.11
N ASN A 44 5.11 6.14 8.89
CA ASN A 44 6.12 7.17 8.64
C ASN A 44 5.73 8.55 9.22
N LEU A 45 4.45 8.81 9.52
CA LEU A 45 4.05 10.08 10.17
C LEU A 45 4.62 10.22 11.58
N VAL A 46 4.80 9.11 12.29
CA VAL A 46 5.34 9.09 13.66
C VAL A 46 6.83 8.76 13.65
N THR A 47 7.25 7.87 12.76
CA THR A 47 8.60 7.28 12.78
C THR A 47 9.54 7.85 11.73
N GLY A 48 9.02 8.57 10.72
CA GLY A 48 9.77 9.07 9.58
C GLY A 48 10.10 8.02 8.52
N PHE A 49 10.46 6.79 8.90
CA PHE A 49 11.05 5.81 7.97
C PHE A 49 10.70 4.33 8.23
N LEU A 50 9.91 3.99 9.25
CA LEU A 50 9.64 2.58 9.59
C LEU A 50 8.47 1.94 8.82
N GLY A 51 7.73 2.73 8.04
CA GLY A 51 6.66 2.23 7.17
C GLY A 51 7.12 1.17 6.15
N PRO A 52 8.20 1.40 5.36
CA PRO A 52 8.73 0.39 4.45
C PRO A 52 9.15 -0.89 5.17
N VAL A 53 9.68 -0.78 6.39
CA VAL A 53 10.08 -1.93 7.22
C VAL A 53 8.85 -2.75 7.59
N ALA A 54 7.75 -2.11 7.99
CA ALA A 54 6.50 -2.80 8.27
C ALA A 54 5.93 -3.51 7.02
N ALA A 55 5.97 -2.87 5.85
CA ALA A 55 5.60 -3.53 4.58
C ALA A 55 6.51 -4.73 4.26
N LEU A 56 7.81 -4.61 4.49
CA LEU A 56 8.78 -5.70 4.29
C LEU A 56 8.53 -6.87 5.25
N VAL A 57 8.18 -6.60 6.50
CA VAL A 57 7.81 -7.65 7.47
C VAL A 57 6.57 -8.40 6.97
N ILE A 58 5.55 -7.70 6.46
CA ILE A 58 4.38 -8.34 5.86
C ILE A 58 4.79 -9.21 4.67
N TRP A 59 5.66 -8.71 3.79
CA TRP A 59 6.19 -9.50 2.67
C TRP A 59 6.90 -10.78 3.17
N LEU A 60 7.82 -10.68 4.13
CA LEU A 60 8.55 -11.83 4.68
C LEU A 60 7.62 -12.89 5.28
N VAL A 61 6.57 -12.48 5.98
CA VAL A 61 5.63 -13.39 6.65
C VAL A 61 4.69 -14.09 5.65
N TYR A 62 4.31 -13.40 4.58
CA TYR A 62 3.25 -13.85 3.67
C TYR A 62 3.74 -14.25 2.27
N LYS A 63 5.02 -14.06 1.92
CA LYS A 63 5.57 -14.37 0.59
C LYS A 63 5.31 -15.81 0.11
N ASP A 64 5.33 -16.77 1.03
CA ASP A 64 5.12 -18.20 0.71
C ASP A 64 3.66 -18.64 0.86
N ARG A 65 2.77 -17.73 1.31
CA ARG A 65 1.36 -18.02 1.62
C ARG A 65 0.39 -17.42 0.61
N SER A 66 0.72 -16.26 0.04
CA SER A 66 -0.10 -15.58 -0.95
C SER A 66 0.77 -14.68 -1.83
N GLU A 67 0.76 -14.96 -3.14
CA GLU A 67 1.45 -14.14 -4.14
C GLU A 67 0.85 -12.72 -4.20
N LYS A 68 -0.46 -12.58 -4.01
CA LYS A 68 -1.14 -11.28 -4.00
C LYS A 68 -0.66 -10.39 -2.85
N VAL A 69 -0.59 -10.94 -1.64
CA VAL A 69 -0.08 -10.20 -0.47
C VAL A 69 1.39 -9.87 -0.66
N ALA A 70 2.18 -10.82 -1.17
CA ALA A 70 3.60 -10.61 -1.44
C ALA A 70 3.81 -9.45 -2.42
N PHE A 71 3.08 -9.45 -3.54
CA PHE A 71 3.15 -8.40 -4.55
C PHE A 71 2.81 -7.03 -3.96
N HIS A 72 1.68 -6.88 -3.26
CA HIS A 72 1.28 -5.60 -2.69
C HIS A 72 2.20 -5.13 -1.56
N ALA A 73 2.73 -6.04 -0.75
CA ALA A 73 3.70 -5.73 0.29
C ALA A 73 5.01 -5.19 -0.30
N LEU A 74 5.57 -5.87 -1.30
CA LEU A 74 6.80 -5.44 -1.95
C LEU A 74 6.60 -4.15 -2.77
N GLN A 75 5.47 -4.04 -3.47
CA GLN A 75 5.08 -2.82 -4.18
C GLN A 75 4.95 -1.63 -3.22
N SER A 76 4.32 -1.82 -2.05
CA SER A 76 4.22 -0.76 -1.05
C SER A 76 5.60 -0.39 -0.52
N MET A 77 6.43 -1.36 -0.14
CA MET A 77 7.79 -1.10 0.35
C MET A 77 8.60 -0.24 -0.64
N TRP A 78 8.65 -0.62 -1.92
CA TRP A 78 9.39 0.13 -2.93
C TRP A 78 8.80 1.51 -3.19
N TYR A 79 7.47 1.65 -3.16
CA TYR A 79 6.81 2.95 -3.26
C TYR A 79 7.26 3.89 -2.14
N GLN A 80 7.24 3.39 -0.90
CA GLN A 80 7.64 4.18 0.27
C GLN A 80 9.12 4.57 0.21
N ILE A 81 10.02 3.65 -0.15
CA ILE A 81 11.44 3.94 -0.32
C ILE A 81 11.66 5.02 -1.38
N GLY A 82 11.00 4.91 -2.54
CA GLY A 82 11.08 5.91 -3.59
C GLY A 82 10.69 7.31 -3.11
N TRP A 83 9.57 7.42 -2.38
CA TRP A 83 9.14 8.70 -1.81
C TRP A 83 10.04 9.22 -0.71
N LEU A 84 10.56 8.36 0.17
CA LEU A 84 11.52 8.77 1.20
C LEU A 84 12.77 9.39 0.56
N VAL A 85 13.29 8.80 -0.51
CA VAL A 85 14.45 9.34 -1.24
C VAL A 85 14.10 10.67 -1.92
N ILE A 86 12.97 10.74 -2.64
CA ILE A 86 12.51 11.97 -3.31
C ILE A 86 12.36 13.11 -2.31
N LEU A 87 11.70 12.86 -1.18
CA LEU A 87 11.47 13.87 -0.14
C LEU A 87 12.78 14.26 0.55
N ALA A 88 13.66 13.30 0.86
CA ALA A 88 14.96 13.60 1.48
C ALA A 88 15.82 14.51 0.57
N VAL A 89 15.91 14.19 -0.72
CA VAL A 89 16.64 15.01 -1.69
C VAL A 89 15.97 16.37 -1.86
N GLY A 90 14.64 16.41 -2.03
CA GLY A 90 13.89 17.65 -2.20
C GLY A 90 14.07 18.61 -1.02
N TRP A 91 13.89 18.12 0.21
CA TRP A 91 14.09 18.93 1.42
C TRP A 91 15.55 19.35 1.62
N THR A 92 16.52 18.51 1.25
CA THR A 92 17.95 18.89 1.28
C THR A 92 18.24 20.03 0.33
N VAL A 93 17.77 19.94 -0.92
CA VAL A 93 17.94 21.01 -1.94
C VAL A 93 17.24 22.28 -1.49
N THR A 94 15.99 22.19 -1.03
CA THR A 94 15.27 23.34 -0.47
C THR A 94 16.04 23.98 0.66
N GLY A 95 16.56 23.21 1.62
CA GLY A 95 17.37 23.70 2.74
C GLY A 95 18.65 24.42 2.29
N LEU A 96 19.35 23.90 1.28
CA LEU A 96 20.53 24.56 0.71
C LEU A 96 20.16 25.90 0.04
N LEU A 97 19.05 25.95 -0.69
CA LEU A 97 18.58 27.17 -1.36
C LEU A 97 18.08 28.23 -0.36
N MET A 98 17.78 27.87 0.88
CA MET A 98 17.41 28.85 1.93
C MET A 98 18.56 29.81 2.23
N ILE A 99 19.82 29.38 2.06
CA ILE A 99 21.01 30.22 2.26
C ILE A 99 20.97 31.46 1.36
N VAL A 100 20.39 31.32 0.15
CA VAL A 100 20.22 32.40 -0.82
C VAL A 100 18.78 32.94 -0.86
N ILE A 101 17.99 32.73 0.20
CA ILE A 101 16.59 33.17 0.39
C ILE A 101 15.57 32.49 -0.54
N VAL A 102 15.97 32.04 -1.74
CA VAL A 102 15.09 31.35 -2.71
C VAL A 102 14.42 30.12 -2.12
N GLY A 103 15.08 29.41 -1.20
CA GLY A 103 14.52 28.22 -0.56
C GLY A 103 13.20 28.48 0.16
N PHE A 104 12.96 29.69 0.69
CA PHE A 104 11.73 29.99 1.44
C PHE A 104 10.50 29.88 0.54
N LEU A 105 10.64 30.20 -0.75
CA LEU A 105 9.58 30.05 -1.74
C LEU A 105 9.28 28.57 -2.06
N LEU A 106 10.26 27.68 -1.88
CA LEU A 106 10.11 26.25 -2.14
C LEU A 106 9.51 25.48 -0.96
N VAL A 107 9.60 25.99 0.27
CA VAL A 107 9.00 25.37 1.47
C VAL A 107 7.52 25.03 1.29
N PRO A 108 6.62 25.94 0.86
CA PRO A 108 5.20 25.59 0.68
C PRO A 108 4.98 24.52 -0.40
N VAL A 109 5.81 24.53 -1.45
CA VAL A 109 5.74 23.51 -2.50
C VAL A 109 6.13 22.14 -1.94
N MET A 110 7.25 22.06 -1.22
CA MET A 110 7.70 20.83 -0.59
C MET A 110 6.75 20.30 0.48
N ALA A 111 6.07 21.19 1.21
CA ALA A 111 5.03 20.81 2.16
C ALA A 111 3.86 20.10 1.45
N ILE A 112 3.40 20.61 0.31
CA ILE A 112 2.33 19.97 -0.49
C ILE A 112 2.81 18.62 -1.04
N VAL A 113 4.02 18.57 -1.60
CA VAL A 113 4.60 17.33 -2.16
C VAL A 113 4.72 16.24 -1.09
N SER A 114 5.01 16.61 0.15
CA SER A 114 5.11 15.67 1.28
C SER A 114 3.80 14.96 1.63
N ILE A 115 2.65 15.51 1.20
CA ILE A 115 1.32 14.92 1.46
C ILE A 115 0.94 13.88 0.38
N LEU A 116 1.43 14.04 -0.84
CA LEU A 116 1.10 13.18 -2.00
C LEU A 116 1.27 11.67 -1.76
N PRO A 117 2.34 11.16 -1.11
CA PRO A 117 2.49 9.73 -0.93
C PRO A 117 1.44 9.13 0.01
N PHE A 118 0.95 9.89 0.99
CA PHE A 118 -0.10 9.44 1.91
C PHE A 118 -1.46 9.35 1.22
N VAL A 119 -1.78 10.32 0.37
CA VAL A 119 -3.02 10.30 -0.44
C VAL A 119 -3.05 9.07 -1.34
N HIS A 120 -1.94 8.81 -2.03
CA HIS A 120 -1.80 7.65 -2.89
C HIS A 120 -1.85 6.32 -2.11
N ALA A 121 -1.21 6.23 -0.95
CA ALA A 121 -1.29 5.04 -0.10
C ALA A 121 -2.72 4.77 0.40
N GLY A 122 -3.46 5.83 0.78
CA GLY A 122 -4.87 5.75 1.12
C GLY A 122 -5.73 5.29 -0.05
N TYR A 123 -5.49 5.83 -1.26
CA TYR A 123 -6.21 5.42 -2.47
C TYR A 123 -5.92 3.96 -2.85
N ALA A 124 -4.67 3.52 -2.79
CA ALA A 124 -4.30 2.13 -3.02
C ALA A 124 -4.98 1.19 -2.03
N THR A 125 -4.97 1.54 -0.74
CA THR A 125 -5.67 0.80 0.32
C THR A 125 -7.17 0.68 0.01
N TYR A 126 -7.82 1.79 -0.38
CA TYR A 126 -9.24 1.79 -0.75
C TYR A 126 -9.54 0.88 -1.95
N LYS A 127 -8.70 0.92 -2.99
CA LYS A 127 -8.85 0.08 -4.18
C LYS A 127 -8.68 -1.41 -3.86
N VAL A 128 -7.65 -1.76 -3.09
CA VAL A 128 -7.41 -3.14 -2.63
C VAL A 128 -8.57 -3.64 -1.76
N ASN A 129 -9.17 -2.78 -0.95
CA ASN A 129 -10.36 -3.13 -0.16
C ASN A 129 -11.55 -3.55 -1.03
N GLN A 130 -11.74 -2.88 -2.18
CA GLN A 130 -12.79 -3.24 -3.14
C GLN A 130 -12.49 -4.53 -3.91
N GLY A 131 -11.31 -5.12 -3.70
CA GLY A 131 -10.85 -6.31 -4.42
C GLY A 131 -10.18 -6.00 -5.75
N GLU A 132 -9.96 -4.73 -6.08
CA GLU A 132 -9.19 -4.32 -7.26
C GLU A 132 -7.69 -4.37 -6.99
N ASP A 133 -6.91 -4.90 -7.93
CA ASP A 133 -5.44 -4.91 -7.82
C ASP A 133 -4.87 -3.55 -8.22
N TYR A 134 -4.46 -2.77 -7.23
CA TYR A 134 -3.87 -1.45 -7.46
C TYR A 134 -2.36 -1.53 -7.71
N ARG A 135 -1.90 -0.96 -8.83
CA ARG A 135 -0.50 -0.96 -9.27
C ARG A 135 0.05 0.46 -9.35
N TYR A 136 1.09 0.76 -8.58
CA TYR A 136 1.91 1.96 -8.77
C TYR A 136 2.83 1.73 -9.97
N PRO A 137 2.81 2.55 -11.04
CA PRO A 137 3.59 2.28 -12.25
C PRO A 137 5.07 1.93 -11.97
N PHE A 138 5.78 2.74 -11.19
CA PHE A 138 7.20 2.49 -10.91
C PHE A 138 7.46 1.37 -9.89
N ALA A 139 6.62 1.23 -8.86
CA ALA A 139 6.87 0.23 -7.81
C ALA A 139 6.35 -1.17 -8.19
N ALA A 140 5.31 -1.25 -9.03
CA ALA A 140 4.76 -2.50 -9.52
C ALA A 140 5.69 -3.20 -10.52
N ASP A 141 6.46 -2.44 -11.31
CA ASP A 141 7.43 -3.02 -12.25
C ASP A 141 8.64 -3.64 -11.54
N ILE A 142 8.99 -3.13 -10.36
CA ILE A 142 10.05 -3.69 -9.51
C ILE A 142 9.52 -4.89 -8.70
N ALA A 143 8.26 -4.83 -8.26
CA ALA A 143 7.65 -5.85 -7.41
C ALA A 143 7.03 -7.04 -8.19
N GLY A 144 6.70 -6.85 -9.47
CA GLY A 144 6.10 -7.89 -10.30
C GLY A 144 7.12 -8.95 -10.71
N PRO A 145 6.77 -10.25 -10.69
CA PRO A 145 7.57 -11.25 -11.39
C PRO A 145 7.58 -10.92 -12.89
N ARG A 146 8.77 -10.97 -13.51
CA ARG A 146 8.91 -10.97 -14.96
C ARG A 146 8.48 -12.31 -15.54
#